data_AF-A0A9R1WY39-F1
#
_entry.id   AF-A0A9R1WY39-F1
#
_cell.length_a   1.000
_cell.length_b   1.000
_cell.length_c   1.000
_cell.angle_alpha   90.00
_cell.angle_beta   90.00
_cell.angle_gamma   90.00
#
_symmetry.space_group_name_H-M   'P 1'
#
loop_
_entity.id
_entity.type
_entity.pdbx_description
1 polymer ?
#
loop_
_entity_poly.entity_id
_entity_poly.type
_entity_poly.pdbx_seq_one_letter_code
_entity_poly.pdbx_strand_id
1 'polypeptide(L)'
;MEEHKECDAIGSQSQNRNHIHRVYFVKFQPFPNEIEKEEADNQYKLLDLAQSRINKDINRLKADELQINRNLDWFSRCDEYIQWKRREIESTLQGCQGKVEPNLLEKHDQKRCHKRLIKKGKLDTEYLQQVQEELLSSKKSGGMNSCGRQQLKYLVKTMAQRIQHGNTNSRADEMIIYHETKNVNETREILYTAPESEPHSHWHSRERKSKRDIDCERAMQHKIKIRLDDIEDMKMDLRGRKARVARLKADLELVRKSISCLQKELEDVNTKRSKAYKRAYELGEKKKGLRYANALIRQGDVVGLKQVCETQVQGFMRQWTKSKAFRDDYEKRKPVSKS
;
A
#
# COMPACT_ATOMS: atom_id res chain seq x y z
N MET A 1 -36.95 21.08 -53.96
CA MET A 1 -38.29 21.30 -54.51
C MET A 1 -38.47 22.79 -54.61
N GLU A 2 -38.05 23.32 -55.76
CA GLU A 2 -38.23 24.71 -56.18
C GLU A 2 -39.62 24.83 -56.82
N GLU A 3 -40.38 25.85 -56.45
CA GLU A 3 -41.54 26.29 -57.20
C GLU A 3 -41.26 27.69 -57.76
N HIS A 4 -40.96 27.74 -59.05
CA HIS A 4 -41.06 28.93 -59.88
C HIS A 4 -42.54 29.13 -60.24
N LYS A 5 -43.10 30.30 -59.90
CA LYS A 5 -44.36 30.78 -60.46
C LYS A 5 -44.09 31.93 -61.42
N GLU A 6 -44.29 31.61 -62.69
CA GLU A 6 -44.40 32.48 -63.84
C GLU A 6 -45.85 32.99 -63.92
N CYS A 7 -46.03 34.29 -64.10
CA CYS A 7 -47.31 34.90 -64.48
C CYS A 7 -47.01 36.13 -65.32
N ASP A 8 -47.42 36.06 -66.59
CA ASP A 8 -47.33 37.14 -67.57
C ASP A 8 -48.54 38.08 -67.53
N ALA A 9 -48.21 39.35 -67.81
CA ALA A 9 -48.93 40.38 -68.56
C ALA A 9 -50.37 40.81 -68.16
N ILE A 10 -50.56 42.13 -68.00
CA ILE A 10 -51.46 42.99 -68.80
C ILE A 10 -50.90 44.41 -68.78
N GLY A 11 -50.86 45.04 -69.95
CA GLY A 11 -50.27 46.36 -70.18
C GLY A 11 -51.12 47.53 -69.70
N SER A 12 -50.44 48.66 -69.53
CA SER A 12 -51.00 50.01 -69.68
C SER A 12 -49.86 51.00 -69.90
N GLN A 13 -49.83 51.59 -71.10
CA GLN A 13 -48.98 52.73 -71.44
C GLN A 13 -49.44 53.94 -70.64
N SER A 14 -48.62 54.39 -69.70
CA SER A 14 -48.67 55.74 -69.15
C SER A 14 -47.25 56.28 -69.16
N GLN A 15 -46.99 57.21 -70.08
CA GLN A 15 -45.78 58.03 -70.09
C GLN A 15 -45.77 58.90 -68.83
N ASN A 16 -45.14 58.40 -67.77
CA ASN A 16 -44.74 59.23 -66.65
C ASN A 16 -43.28 58.89 -66.34
N ARG A 17 -42.44 59.92 -66.26
CA ARG A 17 -40.99 59.81 -66.02
C ARG A 17 -40.74 59.32 -64.60
N ASN A 18 -40.97 58.03 -64.37
CA ASN A 18 -40.65 57.37 -63.13
C ASN A 18 -39.15 57.09 -63.13
N HIS A 19 -38.41 57.84 -62.32
CA HIS A 19 -37.11 57.40 -61.83
C HIS A 19 -37.30 56.05 -61.15
N ILE A 20 -37.02 54.98 -61.91
CA ILE A 20 -36.94 53.63 -61.38
C ILE A 20 -35.72 53.65 -60.45
N HIS A 21 -35.98 53.92 -59.17
CA HIS A 21 -35.02 53.61 -58.12
C HIS A 21 -34.77 52.10 -58.24
N ARG A 22 -33.60 51.73 -58.77
CA ARG A 22 -33.07 50.37 -58.66
C ARG A 22 -32.93 50.07 -57.17
N VAL A 23 -33.95 49.47 -56.59
CA VAL A 23 -33.90 48.94 -55.23
C VAL A 23 -33.09 47.66 -55.32
N TYR A 24 -31.79 47.76 -55.05
CA TYR A 24 -30.97 46.58 -54.83
C TYR A 24 -31.41 45.95 -53.52
N PHE A 25 -32.12 44.83 -53.59
CA PHE A 25 -32.25 43.93 -52.45
C PHE A 25 -30.87 43.31 -52.20
N VAL A 26 -30.06 43.99 -51.39
CA VAL A 26 -28.85 43.41 -50.82
C VAL A 26 -29.34 42.26 -49.95
N LYS A 27 -29.15 41.01 -50.40
CA LYS A 27 -29.26 39.84 -49.54
C LYS A 27 -28.28 40.06 -48.39
N PHE A 28 -28.80 40.48 -47.24
CA PHE A 28 -28.02 40.51 -46.01
C PHE A 28 -27.62 39.07 -45.72
N GLN A 29 -26.37 38.74 -45.99
CA GLN A 29 -25.77 37.55 -45.39
C GLN A 29 -25.95 37.68 -43.87
N PRO A 30 -26.33 36.60 -43.17
CA PRO A 30 -26.35 36.61 -41.72
C PRO A 30 -24.99 37.13 -41.25
N PHE A 31 -25.03 38.19 -40.44
CA PHE A 31 -23.80 38.84 -39.99
C PHE A 31 -22.90 37.76 -39.35
N PRO A 32 -21.59 37.73 -39.65
CA PRO A 32 -20.66 36.73 -39.11
C PRO A 32 -20.80 36.52 -37.58
N ASN A 33 -21.20 37.57 -36.87
CA ASN A 33 -21.43 37.60 -35.44
C ASN A 33 -22.57 36.68 -34.92
N GLU A 34 -23.54 36.25 -35.73
CA GLU A 34 -24.60 35.33 -35.28
C GLU A 34 -24.11 33.89 -35.15
N ILE A 35 -23.35 33.43 -36.16
CA ILE A 35 -22.73 32.10 -36.16
C ILE A 35 -21.70 32.02 -35.03
N GLU A 36 -20.89 33.07 -34.84
CA GLU A 36 -19.90 33.12 -33.75
C GLU A 36 -20.52 33.08 -32.36
N LYS A 37 -21.69 33.71 -32.17
CA LYS A 37 -22.38 33.70 -30.87
C LYS A 37 -22.95 32.32 -30.58
N GLU A 38 -23.63 31.71 -31.55
CA GLU A 38 -24.20 30.37 -31.40
C GLU A 38 -23.10 29.33 -31.12
N GLU A 39 -21.95 29.46 -31.81
CA GLU A 39 -20.79 28.62 -31.54
C GLU A 39 -20.24 28.81 -30.11
N ALA A 40 -20.11 30.05 -29.64
CA ALA A 40 -19.66 30.34 -28.28
C ALA A 40 -20.64 29.81 -27.20
N ASP A 41 -21.94 29.94 -27.43
CA ASP A 41 -22.99 29.41 -26.55
C ASP A 41 -22.95 27.87 -26.53
N ASN A 42 -22.72 27.22 -27.67
CA ASN A 42 -22.56 25.77 -27.77
C ASN A 42 -21.29 25.27 -27.07
N GLN A 43 -20.16 25.97 -27.24
CA GLN A 43 -18.92 25.69 -26.52
C GLN A 43 -19.11 25.81 -25.00
N TYR A 44 -19.83 26.84 -24.54
CA TYR A 44 -20.13 27.01 -23.12
C TYR A 44 -20.94 25.82 -22.56
N LYS A 45 -22.01 25.40 -23.26
CA LYS A 45 -22.82 24.23 -22.85
C LYS A 45 -22.00 22.93 -22.80
N LEU A 46 -21.12 22.71 -23.78
CA LEU A 46 -20.23 21.55 -23.81
C LEU A 46 -19.28 21.53 -22.61
N LEU A 47 -18.69 22.69 -22.27
CA LEU A 47 -17.78 22.83 -21.13
C LEU A 47 -18.50 22.63 -19.79
N ASP A 48 -19.75 23.09 -19.67
CA ASP A 48 -20.57 22.88 -18.47
C ASP A 48 -20.91 21.39 -18.26
N LEU A 49 -21.23 20.68 -19.34
CA LEU A 49 -21.43 19.23 -19.31
C LEU A 49 -20.14 18.49 -18.93
N ALA A 50 -18.99 18.89 -19.48
CA ALA A 50 -17.69 18.32 -19.13
C ALA A 50 -17.36 18.55 -17.64
N GLN A 51 -17.58 19.75 -17.13
CA GLN A 51 -17.41 20.08 -15.72
C GLN A 51 -18.26 19.20 -14.81
N SER A 52 -19.53 18.99 -15.15
CA SER A 52 -20.44 18.13 -14.39
C SER A 52 -19.96 16.67 -14.36
N ARG A 53 -19.47 16.15 -15.49
CA ARG A 53 -18.90 14.79 -15.59
C ARG A 53 -17.65 14.65 -14.71
N ILE A 54 -16.69 15.57 -14.84
CA ILE A 54 -15.45 15.54 -14.04
C ILE A 54 -15.76 15.59 -12.55
N ASN A 55 -16.69 16.46 -12.12
CA ASN A 55 -17.11 16.54 -10.72
C ASN A 55 -17.73 15.23 -10.21
N LYS A 56 -18.55 14.56 -11.03
CA LYS A 56 -19.13 13.26 -10.69
C LYS A 56 -18.04 12.20 -10.50
N ASP A 57 -17.03 12.19 -11.36
CA ASP A 57 -15.91 11.24 -11.28
C ASP A 57 -15.03 11.52 -10.06
N ILE A 58 -14.73 12.78 -9.75
CA ILE A 58 -14.03 13.17 -8.52
C ILE A 58 -14.80 12.69 -7.28
N ASN A 59 -16.12 12.89 -7.24
CA ASN A 59 -16.94 12.47 -6.11
C ASN A 59 -16.94 10.94 -5.95
N ARG A 60 -16.98 10.18 -7.05
CA ARG A 60 -16.86 8.73 -7.03
C ARG A 60 -15.51 8.29 -6.47
N LEU A 61 -14.41 8.87 -6.95
CA LEU A 61 -13.07 8.54 -6.47
C LEU A 61 -12.86 8.91 -5.00
N LYS A 62 -13.46 10.00 -4.51
CA LYS A 62 -13.46 10.34 -3.07
C LYS A 62 -14.21 9.31 -2.23
N ALA A 63 -15.30 8.75 -2.74
CA ALA A 63 -16.00 7.66 -2.07
C ALA A 63 -15.14 6.39 -2.02
N ASP A 64 -14.43 6.08 -3.11
CA ASP A 64 -13.48 4.96 -3.17
C ASP A 64 -12.32 5.18 -2.18
N GLU A 65 -11.75 6.39 -2.11
CA GLU A 65 -10.71 6.74 -1.12
C GLU A 65 -11.19 6.52 0.32
N LEU A 66 -12.41 6.98 0.65
CA LEU A 66 -13.01 6.76 1.98
C LEU A 66 -13.19 5.27 2.28
N GLN A 67 -13.62 4.48 1.30
CA GLN A 67 -13.81 3.04 1.47
C GLN A 67 -12.46 2.33 1.71
N ILE A 68 -11.42 2.71 0.97
CA ILE A 68 -10.07 2.16 1.17
C ILE A 68 -9.55 2.51 2.57
N ASN A 69 -9.72 3.75 3.03
CA ASN A 69 -9.30 4.16 4.37
C ASN A 69 -10.02 3.39 5.46
N ARG A 70 -11.35 3.18 5.35
CA ARG A 70 -12.11 2.33 6.29
C ARG A 70 -11.58 0.90 6.35
N ASN A 71 -11.21 0.34 5.21
CA ASN A 71 -10.62 -1.00 5.15
C ASN A 71 -9.26 -1.03 5.84
N LEU A 72 -8.41 -0.02 5.63
CA LEU A 72 -7.11 0.11 6.29
C LEU A 72 -7.25 0.20 7.82
N ASP A 73 -8.19 1.01 8.32
CA ASP A 73 -8.49 1.12 9.75
C ASP A 73 -8.97 -0.21 10.34
N TRP A 74 -9.84 -0.92 9.60
CA TRP A 74 -10.30 -2.25 10.01
C TRP A 74 -9.13 -3.24 10.12
N PHE A 75 -8.20 -3.23 9.17
CA PHE A 75 -6.99 -4.06 9.25
C PHE A 75 -6.12 -3.69 10.46
N SER A 76 -5.98 -2.41 10.80
CA SER A 76 -5.23 -1.96 11.98
C SER A 76 -5.80 -2.56 13.27
N ARG A 77 -7.13 -2.49 13.46
CA ARG A 77 -7.81 -3.08 14.63
C ARG A 77 -7.66 -4.60 14.66
N CYS A 78 -7.69 -5.25 13.51
CA CYS A 78 -7.50 -6.68 13.40
C CYS A 78 -6.07 -7.10 13.77
N ASP A 79 -5.07 -6.30 13.41
CA ASP A 79 -3.67 -6.57 13.76
C ASP A 79 -3.44 -6.41 15.27
N GLU A 80 -4.03 -5.39 15.90
CA GLU A 80 -4.04 -5.22 17.36
C GLU A 80 -4.66 -6.44 18.07
N TYR A 81 -5.81 -6.91 17.57
CA TYR A 81 -6.48 -8.10 18.10
C TYR A 81 -5.60 -9.34 18.00
N ILE A 82 -4.97 -9.60 16.85
CA ILE A 82 -4.06 -10.74 16.70
C ILE A 82 -2.88 -10.61 17.66
N GLN A 83 -2.29 -9.42 17.81
CA GLN A 83 -1.19 -9.22 18.74
C GLN A 83 -1.60 -9.46 20.19
N TRP A 84 -2.80 -9.03 20.57
CA TRP A 84 -3.36 -9.33 21.88
C TRP A 84 -3.56 -10.83 22.07
N LYS A 85 -4.20 -11.53 21.12
CA LYS A 85 -4.40 -12.98 21.18
C LYS A 85 -3.10 -13.76 21.23
N ARG A 86 -2.09 -13.34 20.47
CA ARG A 86 -0.75 -13.95 20.54
C ARG A 86 -0.17 -13.82 21.94
N ARG A 87 -0.19 -12.63 22.54
CA ARG A 87 0.33 -12.39 23.90
C ARG A 87 -0.42 -13.21 24.95
N GLU A 88 -1.74 -13.33 24.81
CA GLU A 88 -2.56 -14.18 25.67
C GLU A 88 -2.10 -15.65 25.59
N ILE A 89 -1.93 -16.19 24.38
CA ILE A 89 -1.43 -17.56 24.20
C ILE A 89 -0.01 -17.72 24.75
N GLU A 90 0.90 -16.80 24.46
CA GLU A 90 2.28 -16.81 24.97
C GLU A 90 2.31 -16.81 26.51
N SER A 91 1.48 -15.99 27.15
CA SER A 91 1.33 -15.98 28.60
C SER A 91 0.80 -17.30 29.15
N THR A 92 -0.20 -17.91 28.50
CA THR A 92 -0.70 -19.25 28.91
C THR A 92 0.37 -20.33 28.78
N LEU A 93 1.21 -20.27 27.75
CA LEU A 93 2.31 -21.21 27.54
C LEU A 93 3.40 -21.04 28.61
N GLN A 94 3.76 -19.80 28.93
CA GLN A 94 4.73 -19.49 29.99
C GLN A 94 4.26 -20.01 31.36
N GLY A 95 2.96 -19.86 31.67
CA GLY A 95 2.36 -20.43 32.88
C GLY A 95 2.38 -21.97 32.92
N CYS A 96 2.36 -22.63 31.76
CA CYS A 96 2.49 -24.10 31.67
C CYS A 96 3.95 -24.57 31.79
N GLN A 97 4.93 -23.76 31.35
CA GLN A 97 6.36 -24.09 31.42
C GLN A 97 6.93 -24.05 32.84
N GLY A 98 6.31 -23.34 33.78
CA GLY A 98 6.69 -23.38 35.21
C GLY A 98 6.49 -24.75 35.90
N LYS A 99 5.95 -25.76 35.21
CA LYS A 99 5.69 -27.11 35.74
C LYS A 99 6.27 -28.25 34.88
N VAL A 100 6.93 -27.95 33.77
CA VAL A 100 7.46 -28.96 32.83
C VAL A 100 8.92 -28.66 32.57
N GLU A 101 9.81 -29.62 32.88
CA GLU A 101 11.24 -29.51 32.65
C GLU A 101 11.58 -29.08 31.20
N PRO A 102 12.67 -28.33 30.97
CA PRO A 102 12.93 -27.58 29.73
C PRO A 102 13.21 -28.43 28.48
N ASN A 103 13.18 -29.76 28.55
CA ASN A 103 13.83 -30.65 27.58
C ASN A 103 13.06 -30.91 26.27
N LEU A 104 11.96 -30.19 25.99
CA LEU A 104 11.10 -30.47 24.82
C LEU A 104 10.87 -29.30 23.86
N LEU A 105 11.20 -28.06 24.23
CA LEU A 105 11.02 -26.91 23.33
C LEU A 105 11.98 -26.97 22.13
N GLU A 106 13.17 -27.54 22.33
CA GLU A 106 14.25 -27.57 21.33
C GLU A 106 14.06 -28.69 20.27
N LYS A 107 13.35 -29.76 20.61
CA LYS A 107 13.22 -30.95 19.74
C LYS A 107 12.17 -30.80 18.63
N HIS A 108 11.18 -29.93 18.82
CA HIS A 108 10.07 -29.79 17.87
C HIS A 108 10.40 -28.81 16.72
N ASP A 109 11.20 -27.77 17.00
CA ASP A 109 11.71 -26.85 15.97
C ASP A 109 12.73 -27.54 15.05
N GLN A 110 13.59 -28.43 15.59
CA GLN A 110 14.56 -29.17 14.78
C GLN A 110 13.91 -30.02 13.69
N LYS A 111 12.87 -30.81 14.00
CA LYS A 111 12.23 -31.72 13.01
C LYS A 111 11.43 -30.98 11.93
N ARG A 112 10.82 -29.83 12.25
CA ARG A 112 10.04 -29.03 11.28
C ARG A 112 10.94 -28.13 10.44
N CYS A 113 12.03 -27.60 11.01
CA CYS A 113 13.10 -26.92 10.25
C CYS A 113 13.82 -27.89 9.32
N HIS A 114 14.13 -29.12 9.74
CA HIS A 114 14.74 -30.14 8.87
C HIS A 114 13.88 -30.39 7.62
N LYS A 115 12.56 -30.48 7.77
CA LYS A 115 11.63 -30.69 6.64
C LYS A 115 11.53 -29.49 5.67
N ARG A 116 11.77 -28.26 6.13
CA ARG A 116 11.82 -27.05 5.28
C ARG A 116 13.19 -26.82 4.65
N LEU A 117 14.26 -27.21 5.34
CA LEU A 117 15.65 -27.10 4.88
C LEU A 117 15.99 -28.15 3.82
N ILE A 118 15.46 -29.37 3.91
CA ILE A 118 15.61 -30.41 2.86
C ILE A 118 14.94 -29.99 1.54
N LYS A 119 13.91 -29.13 1.57
CA LYS A 119 13.25 -28.61 0.36
C LYS A 119 14.02 -27.50 -0.36
N LYS A 120 15.02 -26.88 0.28
CA LYS A 120 15.92 -25.89 -0.32
C LYS A 120 17.32 -26.47 -0.32
N GLY A 121 17.59 -27.36 -1.28
CA GLY A 121 18.85 -28.09 -1.39
C GLY A 121 20.06 -27.16 -1.45
N LYS A 122 20.68 -26.93 -0.29
CA LYS A 122 22.07 -26.53 -0.04
C LYS A 122 22.27 -26.58 1.48
N LEU A 123 22.92 -27.63 1.94
CA LEU A 123 23.27 -27.84 3.34
C LEU A 123 24.63 -27.18 3.54
N ASP A 124 24.69 -26.14 4.36
CA ASP A 124 25.93 -25.43 4.67
C ASP A 124 26.75 -26.28 5.66
N THR A 125 27.87 -26.81 5.18
CA THR A 125 28.76 -27.70 5.94
C THR A 125 29.37 -27.03 7.16
N GLU A 126 29.49 -25.69 7.15
CA GLU A 126 30.03 -24.90 8.26
C GLU A 126 29.07 -24.90 9.47
N TYR A 127 27.75 -24.85 9.22
CA TYR A 127 26.73 -24.87 10.28
C TYR A 127 26.68 -26.23 11.00
N LEU A 128 26.87 -27.35 10.28
CA LEU A 128 26.94 -28.67 10.91
C LEU A 128 28.18 -28.82 11.78
N GLN A 129 29.30 -28.24 11.37
CA GLN A 129 30.55 -28.29 12.11
C GLN A 129 30.45 -27.50 13.41
N GLN A 130 29.77 -26.34 13.37
CA GLN A 130 29.50 -25.50 14.55
C GLN A 130 28.59 -26.19 15.58
N VAL A 131 27.51 -26.84 15.14
CA VAL A 131 26.59 -27.58 16.03
C VAL A 131 27.28 -28.81 16.65
N GLN A 132 28.20 -29.44 15.91
CA GLN A 132 28.99 -30.56 16.42
C GLN A 132 30.02 -30.11 17.47
N GLU A 133 30.64 -28.94 17.31
CA GLU A 133 31.52 -28.34 18.32
C GLU A 133 30.78 -27.90 19.58
N GLU A 134 29.56 -27.36 19.46
CA GLU A 134 28.71 -27.03 20.62
C GLU A 134 28.29 -28.28 21.40
N LEU A 135 27.95 -29.38 20.71
CA LEU A 135 27.61 -30.66 21.34
C LEU A 135 28.80 -31.31 22.07
N LEU A 136 30.02 -31.16 21.53
CA LEU A 136 31.23 -31.64 22.19
C LEU A 136 31.63 -30.76 23.39
N SER A 137 31.30 -29.46 23.34
CA SER A 137 31.53 -28.53 24.44
C SER A 137 30.55 -28.75 25.61
N SER A 138 29.30 -29.12 25.32
CA SER A 138 28.24 -29.39 26.31
C SER A 138 28.51 -30.64 27.19
N LYS A 139 29.25 -31.64 26.67
CA LYS A 139 29.61 -32.85 27.45
C LYS A 139 30.64 -32.62 28.57
N LYS A 140 31.21 -31.41 28.71
CA LYS A 140 32.16 -31.09 29.80
C LYS A 140 31.50 -30.68 31.13
N SER A 141 30.18 -30.47 31.19
CA SER A 141 29.50 -30.03 32.41
C SER A 141 28.28 -30.88 32.76
N GLY A 142 28.49 -31.96 33.51
CA GLY A 142 27.39 -32.62 34.24
C GLY A 142 27.68 -34.07 34.58
N GLY A 143 27.91 -34.38 35.86
CA GLY A 143 27.84 -35.75 36.37
C GLY A 143 29.18 -36.43 36.68
N MET A 144 30.09 -35.79 37.42
CA MET A 144 31.06 -36.53 38.23
C MET A 144 31.25 -35.76 39.52
N ASN A 145 30.63 -36.30 40.57
CA ASN A 145 30.72 -35.89 41.98
C ASN A 145 32.17 -35.53 42.33
N SER A 146 32.33 -34.35 42.95
CA SER A 146 33.61 -33.68 43.21
C SER A 146 34.63 -34.57 43.94
N CYS A 147 34.14 -35.53 44.75
CA CYS A 147 34.94 -36.52 45.47
C CYS A 147 35.71 -37.47 44.54
N GLY A 148 35.07 -38.05 43.53
CA GLY A 148 35.72 -38.98 42.60
C GLY A 148 36.72 -38.29 41.67
N ARG A 149 36.44 -37.04 41.29
CA ARG A 149 37.33 -36.25 40.43
C ARG A 149 38.61 -35.83 41.15
N GLN A 150 38.54 -35.55 42.46
CA GLN A 150 39.70 -35.22 43.29
C GLN A 150 40.55 -36.46 43.62
N GLN A 151 39.93 -37.60 43.92
CA GLN A 151 40.63 -38.85 44.17
C GLN A 151 41.37 -39.35 42.92
N LEU A 152 40.74 -39.30 41.74
CA LEU A 152 41.40 -39.67 40.49
C LEU A 152 42.57 -38.74 40.17
N LYS A 153 42.43 -37.44 40.44
CA LYS A 153 43.51 -36.46 40.24
C LYS A 153 44.68 -36.71 41.21
N TYR A 154 44.41 -37.13 42.44
CA TYR A 154 45.44 -37.51 43.42
C TYR A 154 46.14 -38.83 43.05
N LEU A 155 45.38 -39.82 42.57
CA LEU A 155 45.89 -41.11 42.11
C LEU A 155 46.76 -40.97 40.86
N VAL A 156 46.30 -40.21 39.86
CA VAL A 156 47.06 -39.93 38.64
C VAL A 156 48.32 -39.14 38.96
N LYS A 157 48.26 -38.19 39.92
CA LYS A 157 49.44 -37.41 40.36
C LYS A 157 50.46 -38.28 41.11
N THR A 158 50.00 -39.19 41.97
CA THR A 158 50.89 -40.13 42.68
C THR A 158 51.46 -41.22 41.79
N MET A 159 50.73 -41.65 40.75
CA MET A 159 51.26 -42.56 39.72
C MET A 159 52.28 -41.85 38.82
N ALA A 160 52.00 -40.61 38.38
CA ALA A 160 52.93 -39.81 37.58
C ALA A 160 54.23 -39.50 38.33
N GLN A 161 54.16 -39.18 39.63
CA GLN A 161 55.34 -38.98 40.48
C GLN A 161 56.18 -40.25 40.63
N ARG A 162 55.55 -41.43 40.70
CA ARG A 162 56.24 -42.72 40.80
C ARG A 162 56.89 -43.17 39.49
N ILE A 163 56.34 -42.77 38.34
CA ILE A 163 56.93 -43.02 37.02
C ILE A 163 58.09 -42.05 36.73
N GLN A 164 58.00 -40.80 37.20
CA GLN A 164 59.03 -39.78 36.98
C GLN A 164 60.26 -39.95 37.87
N HIS A 165 60.09 -40.44 39.10
CA HIS A 165 61.17 -40.84 39.99
C HIS A 165 61.31 -42.35 39.94
N GLY A 166 61.84 -42.86 38.83
CA GLY A 166 62.04 -44.30 38.64
C GLY A 166 62.79 -44.89 39.82
N ASN A 167 62.10 -45.71 40.63
CA ASN A 167 62.71 -46.35 41.77
C ASN A 167 63.03 -47.81 41.45
N THR A 168 64.33 -48.05 41.40
CA THR A 168 65.00 -49.31 41.66
C THR A 168 64.57 -49.89 43.02
N ASN A 169 64.19 -51.18 43.06
CA ASN A 169 63.60 -51.94 44.18
C ASN A 169 62.07 -51.76 44.26
N SER A 170 61.22 -52.78 44.41
CA SER A 170 61.38 -54.19 44.75
C SER A 170 60.06 -54.89 44.42
N ARG A 171 60.11 -56.18 44.09
CA ARG A 171 58.98 -57.12 43.89
C ARG A 171 57.86 -57.03 44.97
N ALA A 172 58.16 -56.42 46.12
CA ALA A 172 57.19 -56.09 47.16
C ALA A 172 56.15 -55.04 46.71
N ASP A 173 56.53 -54.01 45.98
CA ASP A 173 55.60 -52.96 45.51
C ASP A 173 54.65 -53.51 44.44
N GLU A 174 55.14 -54.42 43.60
CA GLU A 174 54.34 -55.12 42.60
C GLU A 174 53.35 -56.10 43.25
N MET A 175 53.76 -56.78 44.33
CA MET A 175 52.86 -57.61 45.17
C MET A 175 51.81 -56.76 45.90
N ILE A 176 52.14 -55.57 46.40
CA ILE A 176 51.17 -54.66 47.02
C ILE A 176 50.14 -54.20 46.00
N ILE A 177 50.56 -53.82 44.79
CA ILE A 177 49.65 -53.43 43.70
C ILE A 177 48.76 -54.61 43.28
N TYR A 178 49.31 -55.83 43.18
CA TYR A 178 48.54 -57.03 42.86
C TYR A 178 47.51 -57.36 43.95
N HIS A 179 47.89 -57.23 45.23
CA HIS A 179 46.97 -57.44 46.34
C HIS A 179 45.89 -56.35 46.42
N GLU A 180 46.20 -55.08 46.17
CA GLU A 180 45.19 -54.01 46.12
C GLU A 180 44.22 -54.20 44.94
N THR A 181 44.71 -54.55 43.75
CA THR A 181 43.85 -54.83 42.59
C THR A 181 43.00 -56.08 42.78
N LYS A 182 43.54 -57.13 43.42
CA LYS A 182 42.78 -58.32 43.80
C LYS A 182 41.70 -57.99 44.83
N ASN A 183 42.03 -57.23 45.88
CA ASN A 183 41.08 -56.86 46.93
C ASN A 183 39.95 -55.97 46.39
N VAL A 184 40.24 -55.04 45.47
CA VAL A 184 39.21 -54.25 44.77
C VAL A 184 38.29 -55.12 43.91
N ASN A 185 38.84 -56.14 43.23
CA ASN A 185 38.03 -57.09 42.46
C ASN A 185 37.20 -58.02 43.35
N GLU A 186 37.73 -58.48 44.49
CA GLU A 186 36.98 -59.28 45.46
C GLU A 186 35.88 -58.45 46.14
N THR A 187 36.15 -57.18 46.47
CA THR A 187 35.14 -56.26 47.02
C THR A 187 34.04 -55.96 45.98
N ARG A 188 34.41 -55.85 44.70
CA ARG A 188 33.48 -55.73 43.59
C ARG A 188 32.62 -56.99 43.43
N GLU A 189 33.21 -58.18 43.49
CA GLU A 189 32.46 -59.45 43.44
C GLU A 189 31.55 -59.65 44.67
N ILE A 190 31.97 -59.23 45.87
CA ILE A 190 31.13 -59.22 47.07
C ILE A 190 29.93 -58.25 46.90
N LEU A 191 30.14 -57.08 46.27
CA LEU A 191 29.07 -56.14 45.91
C LEU A 191 28.09 -56.69 44.86
N TYR A 192 28.51 -57.62 44.01
CA TYR A 192 27.67 -58.23 42.97
C TYR A 192 27.07 -59.60 43.36
N THR A 193 27.61 -60.29 44.38
CA THR A 193 27.26 -61.69 44.71
C THR A 193 26.71 -61.87 46.13
N ALA A 194 26.59 -60.80 46.93
CA ALA A 194 25.79 -60.86 48.16
C ALA A 194 24.31 -61.14 47.78
N PRO A 195 23.63 -62.14 48.38
CA PRO A 195 22.19 -62.30 48.21
C PRO A 195 21.54 -61.00 48.64
N GLU A 196 20.71 -60.39 47.78
CA GLU A 196 19.89 -59.24 48.11
C GLU A 196 19.09 -59.56 49.39
N SER A 197 19.62 -59.19 50.56
CA SER A 197 18.79 -58.92 51.71
C SER A 197 17.89 -57.79 51.27
N GLU A 198 16.61 -58.10 51.09
CA GLU A 198 15.55 -57.18 50.71
C GLU A 198 15.86 -55.78 51.26
N PRO A 199 16.11 -54.78 50.40
CA PRO A 199 16.20 -53.41 50.86
C PRO A 199 14.86 -53.11 51.50
N HIS A 200 14.88 -52.99 52.83
CA HIS A 200 13.76 -52.60 53.66
C HIS A 200 12.97 -51.51 52.93
N SER A 201 11.79 -51.91 52.45
CA SER A 201 10.93 -51.18 51.53
C SER A 201 10.41 -49.88 52.17
N HIS A 202 11.24 -48.83 52.25
CA HIS A 202 10.74 -47.53 52.70
C HIS A 202 11.36 -46.28 52.04
N TRP A 203 12.42 -46.36 51.22
CA TRP A 203 13.06 -45.12 50.71
C TRP A 203 13.27 -45.01 49.20
N HIS A 204 12.81 -45.99 48.41
CA HIS A 204 12.65 -45.82 46.97
C HIS A 204 11.19 -45.52 46.61
N SER A 205 10.71 -44.35 47.02
CA SER A 205 9.71 -43.60 46.24
C SER A 205 10.39 -43.15 44.94
N ARG A 206 10.81 -44.10 44.11
CA ARG A 206 11.15 -43.82 42.71
C ARG A 206 9.82 -43.37 42.12
N GLU A 207 9.68 -42.08 41.85
CA GLU A 207 8.48 -41.41 41.34
C GLU A 207 7.84 -42.19 40.19
N ARG A 208 7.03 -43.20 40.51
CA ARG A 208 6.11 -43.79 39.55
C ARG A 208 5.03 -42.75 39.40
N LYS A 209 5.22 -41.84 38.43
CA LYS A 209 4.18 -40.93 37.95
C LYS A 209 2.89 -41.74 37.87
N SER A 210 1.86 -41.32 38.60
CA SER A 210 0.58 -42.01 38.58
C SER A 210 0.09 -42.04 37.13
N LYS A 211 -0.72 -43.04 36.77
CA LYS A 211 -1.41 -43.06 35.47
C LYS A 211 -2.13 -41.72 35.20
N ARG A 212 -2.68 -41.13 36.27
CA ARG A 212 -3.29 -39.80 36.26
C ARG A 212 -2.30 -38.69 35.88
N ASP A 213 -1.07 -38.72 36.38
CA ASP A 213 -0.04 -37.72 36.07
C ASP A 213 0.41 -37.81 34.61
N ILE A 214 0.58 -39.04 34.10
CA ILE A 214 0.92 -39.28 32.69
C ILE A 214 -0.19 -38.76 31.75
N ASP A 215 -1.46 -39.01 32.11
CA ASP A 215 -2.59 -38.55 31.31
C ASP A 215 -2.76 -37.02 31.39
N CYS A 216 -2.52 -36.40 32.55
CA CYS A 216 -2.42 -34.95 32.69
C CYS A 216 -1.30 -34.35 31.84
N GLU A 217 -0.10 -34.97 31.83
CA GLU A 217 1.04 -34.52 31.03
C GLU A 217 0.74 -34.62 29.53
N ARG A 218 0.12 -35.70 29.07
CA ARG A 218 -0.36 -35.84 27.67
C ARG A 218 -1.41 -34.78 27.32
N ALA A 219 -2.36 -34.51 28.21
CA ALA A 219 -3.37 -33.48 28.00
C ALA A 219 -2.75 -32.07 27.92
N MET A 220 -1.76 -31.77 28.75
CA MET A 220 -1.00 -30.52 28.69
C MET A 220 -0.20 -30.40 27.39
N GLN A 221 0.50 -31.45 26.98
CA GLN A 221 1.23 -31.48 25.70
C GLN A 221 0.30 -31.28 24.50
N HIS A 222 -0.89 -31.90 24.52
CA HIS A 222 -1.89 -31.71 23.49
C HIS A 222 -2.40 -30.27 23.43
N LYS A 223 -2.68 -29.66 24.60
CA LYS A 223 -3.06 -28.23 24.68
C LYS A 223 -1.94 -27.31 24.16
N ILE A 224 -0.69 -27.55 24.54
CA ILE A 224 0.46 -26.78 24.04
C ILE A 224 0.54 -26.89 22.51
N LYS A 225 0.38 -28.10 21.96
CA LYS A 225 0.40 -28.33 20.51
C LYS A 225 -0.68 -27.51 19.79
N ILE A 226 -1.93 -27.56 20.26
CA ILE A 226 -3.04 -26.77 19.69
C ILE A 226 -2.68 -25.28 19.71
N ARG A 227 -2.16 -24.77 20.83
CA ARG A 227 -1.76 -23.36 20.96
C ARG A 227 -0.61 -22.96 20.04
N LEU A 228 0.34 -23.85 19.78
CA LEU A 228 1.41 -23.60 18.83
C LEU A 228 0.90 -23.55 17.39
N ASP A 229 -0.05 -24.42 17.04
CA ASP A 229 -0.72 -24.39 15.74
C ASP A 229 -1.53 -23.08 15.58
N ASP A 230 -2.27 -22.64 16.61
CA ASP A 230 -2.95 -21.33 16.64
C ASP A 230 -1.99 -20.16 16.35
N ILE A 231 -0.79 -20.17 16.94
CA ILE A 231 0.24 -19.14 16.72
C ILE A 231 0.74 -19.15 15.27
N GLU A 232 0.94 -20.33 14.67
CA GLU A 232 1.39 -20.43 13.28
C GLU A 232 0.33 -19.93 12.31
N ASP A 233 -0.94 -20.27 12.54
CA ASP A 233 -2.07 -19.79 11.74
C ASP A 233 -2.19 -18.26 11.84
N MET A 234 -2.10 -17.69 13.05
CA MET A 234 -2.06 -16.23 13.23
C MET A 234 -0.87 -15.56 12.51
N LYS A 235 0.30 -16.22 12.42
CA LYS A 235 1.45 -15.73 11.65
C LYS A 235 1.19 -15.74 10.14
N MET A 236 0.53 -16.79 9.63
CA MET A 236 0.11 -16.85 8.22
C MET A 236 -0.89 -15.75 7.90
N ASP A 237 -1.87 -15.56 8.77
CA ASP A 237 -2.89 -14.52 8.66
C ASP A 237 -2.29 -13.11 8.62
N LEU A 238 -1.36 -12.79 9.52
CA LEU A 238 -0.64 -11.52 9.52
C LEU A 238 0.12 -11.28 8.21
N ARG A 239 0.78 -12.31 7.66
CA ARG A 239 1.47 -12.19 6.36
C ARG A 239 0.49 -11.88 5.24
N GLY A 240 -0.64 -12.60 5.20
CA GLY A 240 -1.69 -12.35 4.21
C GLY A 240 -2.31 -10.95 4.33
N ARG A 241 -2.57 -10.48 5.56
CA ARG A 241 -3.09 -9.13 5.84
C ARG A 241 -2.09 -8.06 5.45
N LYS A 242 -0.82 -8.21 5.79
CA LYS A 242 0.24 -7.27 5.40
C LYS A 242 0.31 -7.08 3.88
N ALA A 243 0.17 -8.17 3.11
CA ALA A 243 0.10 -8.09 1.66
C ALA A 243 -1.16 -7.35 1.17
N ARG A 244 -2.32 -7.59 1.77
CA ARG A 244 -3.57 -6.86 1.46
C ARG A 244 -3.47 -5.37 1.78
N VAL A 245 -2.92 -5.01 2.95
CA VAL A 245 -2.68 -3.63 3.35
C VAL A 245 -1.72 -2.94 2.37
N ALA A 246 -0.67 -3.62 1.92
CA ALA A 246 0.24 -3.06 0.93
C ALA A 246 -0.46 -2.76 -0.41
N ARG A 247 -1.35 -3.65 -0.88
CA ARG A 247 -2.17 -3.42 -2.09
C ARG A 247 -3.10 -2.23 -1.89
N LEU A 248 -3.86 -2.19 -0.79
CA LEU A 248 -4.77 -1.08 -0.48
C LEU A 248 -4.05 0.27 -0.41
N LYS A 249 -2.82 0.31 0.13
CA LYS A 249 -2.00 1.53 0.14
C LYS A 249 -1.59 1.97 -1.26
N ALA A 250 -1.27 1.03 -2.14
CA ALA A 250 -0.96 1.34 -3.54
C ALA A 250 -2.22 1.84 -4.28
N ASP A 251 -3.37 1.21 -4.06
CA ASP A 251 -4.66 1.62 -4.63
C ASP A 251 -5.06 3.02 -4.15
N LEU A 252 -4.87 3.32 -2.85
CA LEU A 252 -5.11 4.65 -2.27
C LEU A 252 -4.27 5.72 -2.98
N GLU A 253 -2.99 5.45 -3.20
CA GLU A 253 -2.09 6.38 -3.87
C GLU A 253 -2.49 6.60 -5.34
N LEU A 254 -2.93 5.54 -6.02
CA LEU A 254 -3.46 5.64 -7.38
C LEU A 254 -4.72 6.53 -7.42
N VAL A 255 -5.68 6.28 -6.54
CA VAL A 255 -6.92 7.08 -6.43
C VAL A 255 -6.60 8.56 -6.17
N ARG A 256 -5.67 8.85 -5.27
CA ARG A 256 -5.23 10.23 -4.99
C ARG A 256 -4.62 10.92 -6.19
N LYS A 257 -3.78 10.21 -6.96
CA LYS A 257 -3.21 10.72 -8.22
C LYS A 257 -4.31 10.99 -9.24
N SER A 258 -5.27 10.09 -9.40
CA SER A 258 -6.42 10.28 -10.29
C SER A 258 -7.27 11.49 -9.90
N ILE A 259 -7.56 11.68 -8.61
CA ILE A 259 -8.26 12.87 -8.10
C ILE A 259 -7.48 14.14 -8.45
N SER A 260 -6.16 14.15 -8.21
CA SER A 260 -5.31 15.31 -8.53
C SER A 260 -5.29 15.63 -10.02
N CYS A 261 -5.21 14.62 -10.89
CA CYS A 261 -5.30 14.81 -12.35
C CYS A 261 -6.65 15.41 -12.77
N LEU A 262 -7.76 14.86 -12.29
CA LEU A 262 -9.09 15.37 -12.60
C LEU A 262 -9.34 16.78 -12.05
N GLN A 263 -8.75 17.13 -10.90
CA GLN A 263 -8.80 18.49 -10.38
C GLN A 263 -8.12 19.50 -11.30
N LYS A 264 -6.97 19.13 -11.90
CA LYS A 264 -6.28 19.96 -12.89
C LYS A 264 -7.10 20.10 -14.18
N GLU A 265 -7.70 19.01 -14.64
CA GLU A 265 -8.60 19.04 -15.80
C GLU A 265 -9.82 19.93 -15.55
N LEU A 266 -10.40 19.84 -14.35
CA LEU A 266 -11.50 20.69 -13.91
C LEU A 266 -11.12 22.18 -13.92
N GLU A 267 -9.91 22.51 -13.48
CA GLU A 267 -9.38 23.88 -13.51
C GLU A 267 -9.23 24.38 -14.96
N ASP A 268 -8.65 23.57 -15.85
CA ASP A 268 -8.55 23.90 -17.28
C ASP A 268 -9.93 24.12 -17.92
N VAL A 269 -10.88 23.21 -17.70
CA VAL A 269 -12.27 23.35 -18.19
C VAL A 269 -12.91 24.61 -17.65
N ASN A 270 -12.73 24.95 -16.37
CA ASN A 270 -13.23 26.18 -15.77
C ASN A 270 -12.62 27.44 -16.40
N THR A 271 -11.32 27.43 -16.70
CA THR A 271 -10.67 28.57 -17.36
C THR A 271 -11.21 28.75 -18.78
N LYS A 272 -11.40 27.65 -19.54
CA LYS A 272 -12.01 27.66 -20.88
C LYS A 272 -13.45 28.13 -20.83
N ARG A 273 -14.24 27.64 -19.86
CA ARG A 273 -15.65 28.02 -19.66
C ARG A 273 -15.77 29.52 -19.37
N SER A 274 -14.91 30.05 -18.51
CA SER A 274 -14.89 31.47 -18.16
C SER A 274 -14.54 32.36 -19.36
N LYS A 275 -13.57 31.94 -20.19
CA LYS A 275 -13.22 32.64 -21.44
C LYS A 275 -14.35 32.60 -22.46
N ALA A 276 -14.99 31.44 -22.65
CA ALA A 276 -16.14 31.28 -23.54
C ALA A 276 -17.32 32.16 -23.11
N TYR A 277 -17.65 32.15 -21.81
CA TYR A 277 -18.69 33.02 -21.23
C TYR A 277 -18.41 34.50 -21.47
N LYS A 278 -17.18 34.96 -21.19
CA LYS A 278 -16.78 36.36 -21.41
C LYS A 278 -16.93 36.75 -22.88
N ARG A 279 -16.50 35.89 -23.82
CA ARG A 279 -16.64 36.12 -25.27
C ARG A 279 -18.11 36.19 -25.71
N ALA A 280 -18.94 35.25 -25.24
CA ALA A 280 -20.36 35.23 -25.53
C ALA A 280 -21.07 36.49 -25.00
N TYR A 281 -20.70 36.94 -23.79
CA TYR A 281 -21.20 38.17 -23.19
C TYR A 281 -20.83 39.41 -24.02
N GLU A 282 -19.56 39.57 -24.40
CA GLU A 282 -19.09 40.69 -25.23
C GLU A 282 -19.78 40.74 -26.60
N LEU A 283 -20.01 39.58 -27.24
CA LEU A 283 -20.78 39.47 -28.48
C LEU A 283 -22.26 39.85 -28.28
N GLY A 284 -22.85 39.46 -27.15
CA GLY A 284 -24.21 39.83 -26.76
C GLY A 284 -24.40 41.33 -26.57
N GLU A 285 -23.46 42.01 -25.90
CA GLU A 285 -23.49 43.46 -25.70
C GLU A 285 -23.38 44.23 -27.02
N LYS A 286 -22.49 43.81 -27.93
CA LYS A 286 -22.41 44.38 -29.29
C LYS A 286 -23.75 44.26 -30.04
N LYS A 287 -24.47 43.17 -29.85
CA LYS A 287 -25.78 42.93 -30.48
C LYS A 287 -26.89 43.81 -29.90
N LYS A 288 -26.86 44.15 -28.60
CA LYS A 288 -27.81 45.10 -27.99
C LYS A 288 -27.69 46.49 -28.61
N GLY A 289 -26.46 46.98 -28.82
CA GLY A 289 -26.22 48.25 -29.52
C GLY A 289 -26.77 48.26 -30.95
N LEU A 290 -26.59 47.16 -31.69
CA LEU A 290 -27.12 47.01 -33.05
C LEU A 290 -28.66 46.95 -33.08
N ARG A 291 -29.27 46.24 -32.11
CA ARG A 291 -30.73 46.16 -31.98
C ARG A 291 -31.35 47.52 -31.64
N TYR A 292 -30.70 48.30 -30.78
CA TYR A 292 -31.14 49.65 -30.44
C TYR A 292 -31.11 50.58 -31.67
N ALA A 293 -30.01 50.57 -32.44
CA ALA A 293 -29.92 51.32 -33.69
C ALA A 293 -31.00 50.90 -34.71
N ASN A 294 -31.25 49.59 -34.87
CA ASN A 294 -32.30 49.10 -35.77
C ASN A 294 -33.71 49.47 -35.30
N ALA A 295 -33.96 49.58 -34.00
CA ALA A 295 -35.23 50.06 -33.46
C ALA A 295 -35.48 51.54 -33.81
N LEU A 296 -34.45 52.38 -33.69
CA LEU A 296 -34.50 53.79 -34.08
C LEU A 296 -34.75 53.98 -35.58
N ILE A 297 -34.11 53.15 -36.43
CA ILE A 297 -34.35 53.13 -37.88
C ILE A 297 -35.82 52.81 -38.19
N ARG A 298 -36.39 51.81 -37.51
CA ARG A 298 -37.80 51.41 -37.69
C ARG A 298 -38.79 52.48 -37.21
N GLN A 299 -38.42 53.24 -36.19
CA GLN A 299 -39.20 54.37 -35.68
C GLN A 299 -39.03 55.64 -36.52
N GLY A 300 -38.10 55.65 -37.48
CA GLY A 300 -37.78 56.84 -38.27
C GLY A 300 -37.10 57.94 -37.45
N ASP A 301 -36.54 57.61 -36.27
CA ASP A 301 -35.87 58.58 -35.40
C ASP A 301 -34.44 58.82 -35.89
N VAL A 302 -34.31 59.75 -36.84
CA VAL A 302 -33.04 60.14 -37.45
C VAL A 302 -32.11 60.82 -36.44
N VAL A 303 -32.66 61.54 -35.46
CA VAL A 303 -31.87 62.27 -34.45
C VAL A 303 -31.26 61.28 -33.45
N GLY A 304 -32.06 60.34 -32.94
CA GLY A 304 -31.58 59.27 -32.09
C GLY A 304 -30.54 58.40 -32.79
N LEU A 305 -30.75 58.08 -34.07
CA LEU A 305 -29.79 57.31 -34.87
C LEU A 305 -28.45 58.04 -35.02
N LYS A 306 -28.49 59.35 -35.31
CA LYS A 306 -27.28 60.18 -35.42
C LYS A 306 -26.51 60.21 -34.10
N GLN A 307 -27.20 60.33 -32.97
CA GLN A 307 -26.58 60.37 -31.65
C GLN A 307 -25.93 59.03 -31.28
N VAL A 308 -26.55 57.90 -31.64
CA VAL A 308 -25.93 56.56 -31.48
C VAL A 308 -24.66 56.44 -32.32
N CYS A 309 -24.69 56.86 -33.59
CA CYS A 309 -23.53 56.87 -34.46
C CYS A 309 -22.39 57.75 -33.91
N GLU A 310 -22.69 58.98 -33.49
CA GLU A 310 -21.71 59.90 -32.91
C GLU A 310 -21.08 59.33 -31.63
N THR A 311 -21.89 58.71 -30.76
CA THR A 311 -21.41 58.08 -29.53
C THR A 311 -20.48 56.90 -29.84
N GLN A 312 -20.82 56.10 -30.86
CA GLN A 312 -20.01 54.97 -31.28
C GLN A 312 -18.67 55.42 -31.91
N VAL A 313 -18.69 56.46 -32.75
CA VAL A 313 -17.49 57.06 -33.34
C VAL A 313 -16.61 57.68 -32.25
N GLN A 314 -17.18 58.42 -31.29
CA GLN A 314 -16.40 58.94 -30.18
C GLN A 314 -15.78 57.82 -29.33
N GLY A 315 -16.51 56.74 -29.07
CA GLY A 315 -15.99 55.55 -28.39
C GLY A 315 -14.80 54.94 -29.13
N PHE A 316 -14.92 54.78 -30.44
CA PHE A 316 -13.84 54.31 -31.31
C PHE A 316 -12.64 55.25 -31.26
N MET A 317 -12.84 56.57 -31.42
CA MET A 317 -11.75 57.56 -31.41
C MET A 317 -11.04 57.62 -30.05
N ARG A 318 -11.76 57.40 -28.94
CA ARG A 318 -11.14 57.26 -27.61
C ARG A 318 -10.26 56.02 -27.50
N GLN A 319 -10.68 54.88 -28.06
CA GLN A 319 -9.82 53.68 -28.09
C GLN A 319 -8.64 53.84 -29.05
N TRP A 320 -8.89 54.43 -30.22
CA TRP A 320 -7.88 54.73 -31.23
C TRP A 320 -6.75 55.60 -30.68
N THR A 321 -7.08 56.62 -29.88
CA THR A 321 -6.08 57.51 -29.27
C THR A 321 -5.36 56.84 -28.09
N LYS A 322 -6.09 56.13 -27.22
CA LYS A 322 -5.55 55.59 -25.95
C LYS A 322 -4.80 54.25 -26.07
N SER A 323 -5.08 53.43 -27.08
CA SER A 323 -4.50 52.08 -27.17
C SER A 323 -3.69 51.89 -28.45
N LYS A 324 -2.35 51.79 -28.31
CA LYS A 324 -1.46 51.44 -29.43
C LYS A 324 -1.78 50.04 -29.97
N ALA A 325 -2.02 49.07 -29.07
CA ALA A 325 -2.37 47.70 -29.45
C ALA A 325 -3.64 47.63 -30.31
N PHE A 326 -4.62 48.48 -30.05
CA PHE A 326 -5.84 48.58 -30.86
C PHE A 326 -5.57 49.10 -32.27
N ARG A 327 -4.70 50.11 -32.42
CA ARG A 327 -4.29 50.64 -33.73
C ARG A 327 -3.54 49.57 -34.54
N ASP A 328 -2.58 48.91 -33.92
CA ASP A 328 -1.75 47.90 -34.58
C ASP A 328 -2.57 46.68 -35.04
N ASP A 329 -3.56 46.24 -34.24
CA ASP A 329 -4.50 45.18 -34.62
C ASP A 329 -5.44 45.61 -35.76
N TYR A 330 -5.92 46.85 -35.73
CA TYR A 330 -6.80 47.38 -36.79
C TYR A 330 -6.08 47.50 -38.14
N GLU A 331 -4.81 47.94 -38.15
CA GLU A 331 -4.02 48.02 -39.39
C GLU A 331 -3.72 46.65 -39.99
N LYS A 332 -3.50 45.62 -39.16
CA LYS A 332 -3.30 44.23 -39.64
C LYS A 332 -4.55 43.63 -40.29
N ARG A 333 -5.74 44.10 -39.96
CA ARG A 333 -7.01 43.64 -40.55
C ARG A 333 -7.35 44.32 -41.87
N LYS A 334 -6.62 45.37 -42.28
CA LYS A 334 -6.85 45.98 -43.60
C LYS A 334 -6.53 44.94 -44.67
N PRO A 335 -7.47 44.58 -45.55
CA PRO A 335 -7.18 43.67 -46.65
C PRO A 335 -6.08 44.30 -47.50
N VAL A 336 -4.97 43.60 -47.66
CA VAL A 336 -3.92 43.98 -48.61
C VAL A 336 -4.60 43.98 -49.98
N SER A 337 -4.82 45.17 -50.53
CA SER A 337 -5.29 45.33 -51.90
C SER A 337 -4.26 44.65 -52.80
N LYS A 338 -4.58 43.44 -53.28
CA LYS A 338 -3.86 42.82 -54.39
C LYS A 338 -4.19 43.68 -55.61
N SER A 339 -3.21 44.51 -55.95
CA SER A 339 -3.15 45.35 -57.15
C SER A 339 -3.25 44.53 -58.42
#